data_AF-A0A249KHH7-F1
#
_entry.id   AF-A0A249KHH7-F1
#
_cell.length_a   1.000
_cell.length_b   1.000
_cell.length_c   1.000
_cell.angle_alpha   90.00
_cell.angle_beta   90.00
_cell.angle_gamma   90.00
#
_symmetry.space_group_name_H-M   'P 1'
#
loop_
_entity.id
_entity.type
_entity.pdbx_description
1 polymer ?
#
loop_
_entity_poly.entity_id
_entity_poly.type
_entity_poly.pdbx_seq_one_letter_code
_entity_poly.pdbx_strand_id
1 'polypeptide(L)'
;MNFVYAIFIGVATALSATLIHQTLPPIGAIVAILASHLAIWWVGRYTGKRLYKFFALISWLAVIAKAGSFGVGNELLIQGDNSGSALLALGFIAGIFAVARRP
;
A
#
# COMPACT_ATOMS: atom_id res chain seq x y z
N MET A 1 2.95 16.49 11.88
CA MET A 1 2.21 15.79 10.80
C MET A 1 0.74 15.70 11.19
N ASN A 2 -0.19 16.18 10.36
CA ASN A 2 -1.63 16.01 10.57
C ASN A 2 -2.14 14.75 9.85
N PHE A 3 -3.33 14.27 10.18
CA PHE A 3 -3.88 13.03 9.61
C PHE A 3 -3.95 13.06 8.06
N VAL A 4 -4.15 14.24 7.46
CA VAL A 4 -4.14 14.46 6.00
C VAL A 4 -2.82 13.99 5.37
N TYR A 5 -1.70 14.24 6.03
CA TYR A 5 -0.40 13.82 5.51
C TYR A 5 -0.23 12.30 5.60
N ALA A 6 -0.77 11.66 6.63
CA ALA A 6 -0.76 10.19 6.73
C ALA A 6 -1.59 9.55 5.61
N ILE A 7 -2.75 10.14 5.27
CA ILE A 7 -3.56 9.75 4.12
C ILE A 7 -2.77 9.93 2.82
N PHE A 8 -2.13 11.10 2.64
CA PHE A 8 -1.32 11.37 1.45
C PHE A 8 -0.21 10.33 1.27
N ILE A 9 0.52 9.99 2.33
CA ILE A 9 1.56 8.95 2.28
C ILE A 9 0.96 7.59 1.88
N GLY A 10 -0.19 7.20 2.45
CA GLY A 10 -0.86 5.96 2.07
C GLY A 10 -1.25 5.92 0.60
N VAL A 11 -1.86 6.99 0.08
CA VAL A 11 -2.24 7.14 -1.33
C VAL A 11 -1.01 7.09 -2.25
N ALA A 12 0.01 7.89 -1.97
CA ALA A 12 1.22 7.96 -2.79
C ALA A 12 1.96 6.62 -2.84
N THR A 13 1.97 5.91 -1.70
CA THR A 13 2.58 4.58 -1.59
C THR A 13 1.81 3.55 -2.39
N ALA A 14 0.47 3.57 -2.32
CA ALA A 14 -0.37 2.67 -3.12
C ALA A 14 -0.22 2.90 -4.61
N LEU A 15 -0.24 4.15 -5.08
CA LEU A 15 -0.02 4.49 -6.48
C LEU A 15 1.35 3.99 -6.97
N SER A 16 2.41 4.21 -6.17
CA SER A 16 3.75 3.72 -6.48
C SER A 16 3.80 2.19 -6.55
N ALA A 17 3.15 1.51 -5.59
CA ALA A 17 3.05 0.06 -5.59
C ALA A 17 2.32 -0.49 -6.82
N THR A 18 1.20 0.14 -7.21
CA THR A 18 0.47 -0.19 -8.45
C THR A 18 1.35 -0.03 -9.69
N LEU A 19 2.17 1.01 -9.76
CA LEU A 19 3.04 1.21 -10.93
C LEU A 19 4.21 0.21 -10.98
N ILE A 20 4.78 -0.15 -9.82
CA ILE A 20 6.03 -0.92 -9.75
C ILE A 20 5.80 -2.44 -9.71
N HIS A 21 4.66 -2.93 -9.21
CA HIS A 21 4.50 -4.37 -8.96
C HIS A 21 4.71 -5.25 -10.20
N GLN A 22 4.33 -4.73 -11.37
CA GLN A 22 4.38 -5.46 -12.64
C GLN A 22 5.60 -5.12 -13.52
N THR A 23 6.50 -4.22 -13.09
CA THR A 23 7.62 -3.78 -13.95
C THR A 23 8.66 -4.85 -14.17
N LEU A 24 8.94 -5.67 -13.15
CA LEU A 24 9.88 -6.80 -13.22
C LEU A 24 9.45 -7.90 -12.24
N PRO A 25 8.39 -8.68 -12.52
CA PRO A 25 7.95 -9.74 -11.62
C PRO A 25 9.04 -10.82 -11.44
N PRO A 26 9.30 -11.32 -10.22
CA PRO A 26 8.60 -11.01 -8.96
C PRO A 26 9.18 -9.81 -8.18
N ILE A 27 10.31 -9.25 -8.63
CA ILE A 27 11.07 -8.20 -7.93
C ILE A 27 10.22 -6.95 -7.70
N GLY A 28 9.46 -6.51 -8.72
CA GLY A 28 8.55 -5.37 -8.62
C GLY A 28 7.53 -5.53 -7.48
N ALA A 29 6.89 -6.69 -7.40
CA ALA A 29 5.91 -7.00 -6.35
C ALA A 29 6.55 -7.02 -4.95
N ILE A 30 7.74 -7.63 -4.82
CA ILE A 30 8.50 -7.65 -3.56
C ILE A 30 8.80 -6.22 -3.10
N VAL A 31 9.30 -5.38 -3.99
CA VAL A 31 9.60 -3.97 -3.69
C VAL A 31 8.32 -3.22 -3.31
N ALA A 32 7.24 -3.41 -4.05
CA ALA A 32 5.96 -2.76 -3.76
C ALA A 32 5.42 -3.13 -2.36
N ILE A 33 5.50 -4.40 -1.96
CA ILE A 33 5.07 -4.88 -0.64
C ILE A 33 5.96 -4.31 0.47
N LEU A 34 7.29 -4.41 0.32
CA LEU A 34 8.24 -3.92 1.32
C LEU A 34 8.16 -2.40 1.48
N ALA A 35 8.08 -1.66 0.39
CA ALA A 35 7.92 -0.21 0.41
C ALA A 35 6.60 0.19 1.09
N SER A 36 5.51 -0.55 0.82
CA SER A 36 4.22 -0.32 1.48
C SER A 36 4.30 -0.50 3.00
N HIS A 37 4.95 -1.57 3.46
CA HIS A 37 5.21 -1.78 4.88
C HIS A 37 6.05 -0.65 5.49
N LEU A 38 7.18 -0.32 4.86
CA LEU A 38 8.12 0.67 5.37
C LEU A 38 7.51 2.06 5.45
N ALA A 39 6.75 2.49 4.43
CA ALA A 39 6.09 3.78 4.43
C ALA A 39 5.06 3.90 5.56
N ILE A 40 4.18 2.90 5.72
CA ILE A 40 3.16 2.89 6.79
C ILE A 40 3.81 2.78 8.18
N TRP A 41 4.88 2.00 8.30
CA TRP A 41 5.64 1.91 9.55
C TRP A 41 6.31 3.24 9.90
N TRP A 42 6.94 3.89 8.91
CA TRP A 42 7.64 5.16 9.06
C TRP A 42 6.71 6.30 9.49
N VAL A 43 5.47 6.33 8.99
CA VAL A 43 4.43 7.27 9.48
C VAL A 43 4.28 7.20 11.00
N GLY A 44 4.33 6.00 11.58
CA GLY A 44 4.29 5.81 13.03
C GLY A 44 5.51 6.37 13.74
N ARG A 45 6.70 6.05 13.22
CA ARG A 45 7.99 6.49 13.78
C ARG A 45 8.16 8.01 13.75
N TYR A 46 7.72 8.65 12.67
CA TYR A 46 7.81 10.09 12.52
C TYR A 46 6.80 10.84 13.40
N THR A 47 5.64 10.23 13.67
CA THR A 47 4.52 10.92 14.36
C THR A 47 4.35 10.54 15.82
N GLY A 48 4.93 9.42 16.25
CA GLY A 48 4.69 8.82 17.56
C GLY A 48 3.27 8.26 17.75
N LYS A 49 2.44 8.19 16.69
CA LYS A 49 1.01 7.88 16.80
C LYS A 49 0.60 6.69 15.94
N ARG A 50 0.08 5.63 16.59
CA ARG A 50 -0.47 4.45 15.90
C ARG A 50 -1.67 4.78 15.03
N LEU A 51 -2.51 5.73 15.45
CA LEU A 51 -3.71 6.15 14.71
C LEU A 51 -3.38 6.67 13.30
N TYR A 52 -2.23 7.31 13.11
CA TYR A 52 -1.85 7.84 11.79
C TYR A 52 -1.39 6.72 10.85
N LYS A 53 -0.79 5.65 11.37
CA LYS A 53 -0.49 4.44 10.60
C LYS A 53 -1.77 3.79 10.08
N PHE A 54 -2.83 3.79 10.91
CA PHE A 54 -4.14 3.29 10.52
C PHE A 54 -4.73 4.10 9.36
N PHE A 55 -4.69 5.43 9.41
CA PHE A 55 -5.14 6.27 8.29
C PHE A 55 -4.31 6.05 7.02
N ALA A 56 -2.98 5.87 7.14
CA ALA A 56 -2.14 5.52 6.00
C ALA A 56 -2.51 4.15 5.39
N LEU A 57 -2.81 3.15 6.23
CA LEU A 57 -3.23 1.83 5.75
C LEU A 57 -4.61 1.87 5.06
N ILE A 58 -5.59 2.57 5.64
CA ILE A 58 -6.93 2.68 5.05
C ILE A 58 -6.89 3.40 3.70
N SER A 59 -6.12 4.47 3.60
CA SER A 59 -5.94 5.19 2.34
C SER A 59 -5.18 4.36 1.29
N TRP A 60 -4.15 3.61 1.70
CA TRP A 60 -3.47 2.65 0.84
C TRP A 60 -4.44 1.59 0.31
N LEU A 61 -5.28 1.01 1.19
CA LEU A 61 -6.27 0.01 0.83
C LEU A 61 -7.31 0.53 -0.15
N ALA A 62 -7.82 1.74 0.05
CA ALA A 62 -8.80 2.34 -0.85
C ALA A 62 -8.27 2.45 -2.29
N VAL A 63 -7.01 2.88 -2.44
CA VAL A 63 -6.36 3.02 -3.76
C VAL A 63 -6.07 1.65 -4.37
N ILE A 64 -5.49 0.73 -3.61
CA ILE A 64 -5.18 -0.63 -4.08
C ILE A 64 -6.45 -1.39 -4.48
N ALA A 65 -7.52 -1.28 -3.69
CA ALA A 65 -8.81 -1.87 -4.02
C ALA A 65 -9.38 -1.30 -5.33
N LYS A 66 -9.24 0.02 -5.54
CA LYS A 66 -9.66 0.63 -6.80
C LYS A 66 -8.79 0.17 -7.98
N ALA A 67 -7.48 0.04 -7.78
CA ALA A 67 -6.55 -0.43 -8.81
C ALA A 67 -6.77 -1.91 -9.19
N GLY A 68 -7.24 -2.74 -8.25
CA GLY A 68 -7.66 -4.12 -8.48
C GLY A 68 -9.12 -4.29 -8.93
N SER A 69 -9.84 -3.19 -9.16
CA SER A 69 -11.23 -3.19 -9.65
C SER A 69 -11.30 -2.62 -11.06
N PHE A 70 -12.35 -2.98 -11.81
CA PHE A 70 -12.52 -2.47 -13.18
C PHE A 70 -12.55 -0.94 -13.24
N GLY A 71 -11.73 -0.41 -14.14
CA GLY A 71 -11.71 1.00 -14.56
C GLY A 71 -12.82 1.31 -15.56
N VAL A 72 -12.79 2.53 -16.11
CA VAL A 72 -13.81 3.02 -17.06
C VAL A 72 -13.72 2.26 -18.39
N GLY A 73 -12.52 1.86 -18.80
CA GLY A 73 -12.28 1.04 -19.99
C GLY A 73 -12.25 -0.46 -19.73
N ASN A 74 -12.78 -0.93 -18.59
CA ASN A 74 -12.70 -2.32 -18.13
C ASN A 74 -11.25 -2.84 -17.95
N GLU A 75 -10.30 -1.94 -17.73
CA GLU A 75 -8.94 -2.28 -17.38
C GLU A 75 -8.79 -2.60 -15.88
N LEU A 76 -7.86 -3.51 -15.58
CA LEU A 76 -7.37 -3.78 -14.23
C LEU A 76 -5.92 -3.33 -14.15
N LEU A 77 -5.61 -2.38 -13.26
CA LEU A 77 -4.24 -1.95 -13.03
C LEU A 77 -3.46 -2.98 -12.20
N ILE A 78 -4.16 -3.66 -11.29
CA ILE A 78 -3.65 -4.83 -10.56
C ILE A 78 -4.47 -6.03 -11.01
N GLN A 79 -3.82 -6.96 -11.71
CA GLN A 79 -4.46 -8.14 -12.27
C GLN A 79 -4.50 -9.29 -11.26
N GLY A 80 -5.41 -10.25 -11.48
CA GLY A 80 -5.50 -11.49 -10.68
C GLY A 80 -4.39 -12.51 -10.98
N ASP A 81 -3.22 -12.07 -11.43
CA ASP A 81 -2.06 -12.93 -11.63
C ASP A 81 -1.26 -13.09 -10.32
N ASN A 82 -0.15 -13.84 -10.37
CA ASN A 82 0.64 -14.11 -9.17
C ASN A 82 1.18 -12.82 -8.52
N SER A 83 1.62 -11.87 -9.34
CA SER A 83 2.22 -10.61 -8.88
C SER A 83 1.19 -9.68 -8.24
N GLY A 84 0.07 -9.44 -8.92
CA GLY A 84 -1.01 -8.60 -8.43
C GLY A 84 -1.72 -9.21 -7.22
N SER A 85 -2.00 -10.52 -7.25
CA SER A 85 -2.58 -11.21 -6.10
C SER A 85 -1.66 -11.20 -4.87
N ALA A 86 -0.34 -11.32 -5.07
CA ALA A 86 0.64 -11.17 -4.00
C ALA A 86 0.64 -9.76 -3.41
N LEU A 87 0.60 -8.71 -4.25
CA LEU A 87 0.51 -7.33 -3.77
C LEU A 87 -0.76 -7.12 -2.93
N LEU A 88 -1.91 -7.61 -3.39
CA LEU A 88 -3.18 -7.47 -2.68
C LEU A 88 -3.13 -8.17 -1.30
N ALA A 89 -2.77 -9.45 -1.27
CA ALA A 89 -2.80 -10.24 -0.06
C ALA A 89 -1.63 -9.93 0.88
N LEU A 90 -0.39 -10.07 0.40
CA LEU A 90 0.80 -9.87 1.22
C LEU A 90 1.03 -8.40 1.55
N GLY A 91 0.68 -7.48 0.63
CA GLY A 91 0.74 -6.04 0.90
C GLY A 91 -0.22 -5.63 2.03
N PHE A 92 -1.44 -6.15 2.04
CA PHE A 92 -2.38 -5.92 3.13
C PHE A 92 -1.87 -6.47 4.47
N ILE A 93 -1.40 -7.73 4.47
CA ILE A 93 -0.81 -8.35 5.68
C ILE A 93 0.38 -7.53 6.18
N ALA A 94 1.29 -7.13 5.29
CA ALA A 94 2.43 -6.30 5.63
C ALA A 94 2.02 -4.93 6.20
N GLY A 95 0.96 -4.34 5.65
CA GLY A 95 0.32 -3.13 6.17
C GLY A 95 -0.26 -3.30 7.59
N ILE A 96 -0.95 -4.42 7.87
CA ILE A 96 -1.42 -4.76 9.22
C ILE A 96 -0.24 -4.85 10.20
N PHE A 97 0.82 -5.58 9.84
CA PHE A 97 2.02 -5.67 10.68
C PHE A 97 2.68 -4.32 10.90
N ALA A 98 2.71 -3.47 9.87
CA ALA A 98 3.20 -2.11 9.99
C ALA A 98 2.40 -1.38 11.07
N VAL A 99 1.05 -1.37 11.02
CA VAL A 99 0.18 -0.72 12.02
C VAL A 99 0.28 -1.36 13.41
N ALA A 100 0.44 -2.68 13.51
CA ALA A 100 0.52 -3.40 14.78
C ALA A 100 1.78 -3.07 15.57
N ARG A 101 2.90 -2.85 14.90
CA ARG A 101 4.16 -2.44 15.53
C ARG A 101 4.00 -1.10 16.25
N ARG A 102 4.51 -1.01 17.48
CA ARG A 102 4.50 0.24 18.26
C ARG A 102 5.19 1.37 17.46
N PRO A 103 4.65 2.59 17.51
CA PRO A 103 5.25 3.75 16.85
C PRO A 103 6.64 4.08 17.43
#